data_AF-A0A812J685-F1
#
_entry.id   AF-A0A812J685-F1
#
_cell.length_a   1.000
_cell.length_b   1.000
_cell.length_c   1.000
_cell.angle_alpha   90.00
_cell.angle_beta   90.00
_cell.angle_gamma   90.00
#
_symmetry.space_group_name_H-M   'P 1'
#
loop_
_entity.id
_entity.type
_entity.pdbx_description
1 polymer ?
#
loop_
_entity_poly.entity_id
_entity_poly.type
_entity_poly.pdbx_seq_one_letter_code
_entity_poly.pdbx_strand_id
1 'polypeptide(L)'
;MTLKERFRPGSRVILHGLRANALFNNRRGKVLKKLESAHGLAAYEICLTDGQLVKALDANLDPAPVVAEESGSDESDQAHPDADRAKLEEELFHLLDQSGEGMLRSEALHHLAVACGFQQGLVKWEDEYQALCKLCGTSPDAGFQQMDFVKLLSNEALPTYCATEELAHLVPNIQQLINAHKEQKEQAPGPREGRRFKERSDAVKFIFKSMDTDSDGFLSGSEMCRFAELCGFDDEWQVEYEVMCEHMAINKDRGADFDDFYRLVSDRKSHVFCTREELRSIASQIQERRASISEKQAAIRIQALARGNLVRHQLQRQVSTEHAIPAGLNGRLGRSAPKHVPHAQQKHRGSVEAPDPPPAPPESESEDSSSP
;
A
#
# COMPACT_ATOMS: atom_id res chain seq x y z
N MET A 1 1.65 44.86 1.76
CA MET A 1 1.31 44.59 0.35
C MET A 1 1.04 43.11 0.23
N THR A 2 -0.20 42.70 -0.01
CA THR A 2 -0.59 41.28 -0.02
C THR A 2 -0.03 40.59 -1.27
N LEU A 3 0.21 39.26 -1.23
CA LEU A 3 0.68 38.51 -2.42
C LEU A 3 -0.27 38.68 -3.63
N LYS A 4 -1.56 38.90 -3.38
CA LYS A 4 -2.58 39.23 -4.38
C LYS A 4 -2.32 40.56 -5.10
N GLU A 5 -1.71 41.53 -4.42
CA GLU A 5 -1.35 42.83 -5.03
C GLU A 5 -0.09 42.74 -5.88
N ARG A 6 0.77 41.74 -5.63
CA ARG A 6 2.10 41.61 -6.25
C ARG A 6 2.09 40.88 -7.59
N PHE A 7 1.09 40.02 -7.84
CA PHE A 7 1.00 39.25 -9.08
C PHE A 7 -0.38 39.43 -9.73
N ARG A 8 -0.39 40.03 -10.91
CA ARG A 8 -1.59 40.19 -11.74
C ARG A 8 -1.75 38.99 -12.70
N PRO A 9 -2.96 38.67 -13.15
CA PRO A 9 -3.17 37.76 -14.27
C PRO A 9 -2.26 38.11 -15.45
N GLY A 10 -1.60 37.11 -16.03
CA GLY A 10 -0.55 37.30 -17.05
C GLY A 10 0.87 37.50 -16.50
N SER A 11 1.06 37.57 -15.17
CA SER A 11 2.40 37.61 -14.58
C SER A 11 3.17 36.32 -14.86
N ARG A 12 4.46 36.46 -15.18
CA ARG A 12 5.40 35.36 -15.37
C ARG A 12 6.13 35.09 -14.06
N VAL A 13 6.11 33.85 -13.62
CA VAL A 13 6.82 33.42 -12.40
C VAL A 13 7.68 32.20 -12.71
N ILE A 14 8.81 32.11 -12.00
CA ILE A 14 9.72 30.96 -12.09
C ILE A 14 9.55 30.14 -10.81
N LEU A 15 9.19 28.87 -10.96
CA LEU A 15 9.10 27.93 -9.86
C LEU A 15 10.25 26.94 -9.90
N HIS A 16 10.91 26.73 -8.77
CA HIS A 16 12.01 25.78 -8.59
C HIS A 16 11.52 24.53 -7.82
N GLY A 17 12.15 23.38 -8.05
CA GLY A 17 11.95 22.19 -7.21
C GLY A 17 10.74 21.30 -7.55
N LEU A 18 10.10 21.51 -8.69
CA LEU A 18 8.94 20.72 -9.10
C LEU A 18 9.37 19.41 -9.79
N ARG A 19 8.88 18.26 -9.30
CA ARG A 19 9.10 16.95 -9.94
C ARG A 19 8.37 16.89 -11.29
N ALA A 20 9.04 16.37 -12.32
CA ALA A 20 8.65 16.47 -13.74
C ALA A 20 7.25 15.95 -14.11
N ASN A 21 6.57 15.20 -13.24
CA ASN A 21 5.25 14.61 -13.49
C ASN A 21 4.08 15.27 -12.73
N ALA A 22 4.29 16.38 -12.02
CA ALA A 22 3.22 17.05 -11.30
C ALA A 22 2.48 18.07 -12.21
N LEU A 23 1.46 17.59 -12.91
CA LEU A 23 0.16 18.26 -13.15
C LEU A 23 0.17 19.80 -13.25
N PHE A 24 0.55 20.35 -14.40
CA PHE A 24 0.14 21.72 -14.79
C PHE A 24 -0.92 21.76 -15.89
N ASN A 25 -1.31 20.59 -16.43
CA ASN A 25 -2.40 20.54 -17.41
C ASN A 25 -3.76 20.73 -16.70
N ASN A 26 -4.33 21.92 -16.92
CA ASN A 26 -5.73 22.33 -16.75
C ASN A 26 -6.17 22.98 -15.42
N ARG A 27 -5.31 23.14 -14.39
CA ARG A 27 -5.76 23.78 -13.11
C ARG A 27 -4.83 24.81 -12.46
N ARG A 28 -3.60 25.05 -12.94
CA ARG A 28 -2.60 25.87 -12.22
C ARG A 28 -1.78 26.83 -13.10
N GLY A 29 -2.32 27.23 -14.25
CA GLY A 29 -1.62 28.08 -15.24
C GLY A 29 -0.93 27.31 -16.36
N LYS A 30 -0.39 28.06 -17.34
CA LYS A 30 0.24 27.49 -18.55
C LYS A 30 1.76 27.48 -18.38
N VAL A 31 2.37 26.29 -18.43
CA VAL A 31 3.83 26.17 -18.50
C VAL A 31 4.28 26.73 -19.85
N LEU A 32 5.13 27.77 -19.80
CA LEU A 32 5.70 28.38 -20.99
C LEU A 32 6.98 27.68 -21.43
N LYS A 33 7.88 27.41 -20.48
CA LYS A 33 9.18 26.81 -20.75
C LYS A 33 9.73 26.09 -19.53
N LYS A 34 10.41 24.96 -19.76
CA LYS A 34 11.27 24.31 -18.77
C LYS A 34 12.66 24.96 -18.80
N LEU A 35 13.14 25.37 -17.64
CA LEU A 35 14.46 25.96 -17.44
C LEU A 35 15.37 24.90 -16.81
N GLU A 36 16.57 24.77 -17.36
CA GLU A 36 17.62 23.98 -16.74
C GLU A 36 18.20 24.75 -15.57
N SER A 37 18.17 24.17 -14.37
CA SER A 37 18.80 24.77 -13.20
C SER A 37 20.20 24.20 -13.03
N ALA A 38 21.15 25.05 -12.63
CA ALA A 38 22.51 24.67 -12.28
C ALA A 38 22.59 23.65 -11.12
N HIS A 39 21.51 23.46 -10.35
CA HIS A 39 21.48 22.56 -9.18
C HIS A 39 20.70 21.26 -9.43
N GLY A 40 20.42 20.88 -10.68
CA GLY A 40 19.73 19.62 -11.01
C GLY A 40 18.24 19.57 -10.67
N LEU A 41 17.68 20.62 -10.06
CA LEU A 41 16.25 20.78 -9.82
C LEU A 41 15.60 21.43 -11.03
N ALA A 42 14.60 20.78 -11.65
CA ALA A 42 13.89 21.38 -12.76
C ALA A 42 13.21 22.70 -12.34
N ALA A 43 13.42 23.76 -13.12
CA ALA A 43 12.71 25.02 -12.97
C ALA A 43 11.72 25.21 -14.12
N TYR A 44 10.59 25.87 -13.86
CA TYR A 44 9.56 26.09 -14.87
C TYR A 44 9.14 27.55 -14.86
N GLU A 45 9.08 28.14 -16.05
CA GLU A 45 8.47 29.44 -16.27
C GLU A 45 6.98 29.24 -16.58
N ILE A 46 6.12 29.86 -15.77
CA ILE A 46 4.67 29.68 -15.84
C ILE A 46 4.00 31.04 -16.00
N CYS A 47 3.01 31.10 -16.90
CA CYS A 47 2.11 32.24 -17.01
C CYS A 47 0.85 32.00 -16.17
N LEU A 48 0.60 32.91 -15.23
CA LEU A 48 -0.56 32.83 -14.36
C LEU A 48 -1.83 33.26 -15.10
N THR A 49 -2.86 32.44 -15.07
CA THR A 49 -4.21 32.76 -15.60
C THR A 49 -5.12 33.24 -14.47
N ASP A 50 -6.15 34.02 -14.82
CA ASP A 50 -7.09 34.63 -13.88
C ASP A 50 -7.62 33.67 -12.79
N GLY A 51 -7.56 34.11 -11.53
CA GLY A 51 -8.19 33.43 -10.39
C GLY A 51 -7.41 32.29 -9.72
N GLN A 52 -6.18 31.97 -10.13
CA GLN A 52 -5.45 30.78 -9.64
C GLN A 52 -4.26 31.03 -8.69
N LEU A 53 -3.95 32.29 -8.36
CA LEU A 53 -2.77 32.64 -7.52
C LEU A 53 -2.89 32.14 -6.07
N VAL A 54 -4.10 32.07 -5.51
CA VAL A 54 -4.30 31.91 -4.06
C VAL A 54 -4.07 30.47 -3.61
N LYS A 55 -4.52 29.47 -4.37
CA LYS A 55 -4.47 28.07 -3.92
C LYS A 55 -3.12 27.38 -4.12
N ALA A 56 -2.25 27.91 -4.97
CA ALA A 56 -0.94 27.31 -5.25
C ALA A 56 0.16 27.81 -4.30
N LEU A 57 0.02 29.02 -3.75
CA LEU A 57 0.99 29.65 -2.86
C LEU A 57 0.63 29.49 -1.37
N ASP A 58 -0.65 29.46 -1.01
CA ASP A 58 -1.09 29.19 0.38
C ASP A 58 -0.70 27.80 0.87
N ALA A 59 -0.41 26.85 -0.03
CA ALA A 59 -0.01 25.49 0.33
C ALA A 59 1.48 25.31 0.66
N ASN A 60 2.32 26.36 0.54
CA ASN A 60 3.78 26.24 0.67
C ASN A 60 4.47 27.38 1.44
N LEU A 61 3.70 28.29 2.07
CA LEU A 61 4.27 29.38 2.88
C LEU A 61 3.52 29.46 4.21
N ASP A 62 4.03 28.78 5.23
CA ASP A 62 3.59 29.00 6.61
C ASP A 62 3.93 30.44 7.03
N PRO A 63 2.97 31.24 7.52
CA PRO A 63 3.28 32.43 8.28
C PRO A 63 3.74 32.02 9.68
N ALA A 64 4.94 32.46 10.09
CA ALA A 64 5.44 32.29 11.45
C ALA A 64 4.43 32.86 12.47
N PRO A 65 4.24 32.20 13.63
CA PRO A 65 3.25 32.63 14.61
C PRO A 65 3.69 33.95 15.26
N VAL A 66 2.77 34.91 15.27
CA VAL A 66 2.91 36.16 16.02
C VAL A 66 2.61 35.84 17.48
N VAL A 67 3.65 35.87 18.31
CA VAL A 67 3.54 35.71 19.76
C VAL A 67 2.91 36.98 20.34
N ALA A 68 1.67 36.88 20.80
CA ALA A 68 1.05 37.89 21.64
C ALA A 68 1.41 37.58 23.10
N GLU A 69 2.21 38.44 23.71
CA GLU A 69 2.48 38.39 25.14
C GLU A 69 1.26 38.94 25.89
N GLU A 70 0.45 38.04 26.46
CA GLU A 70 -0.42 38.38 27.59
C GLU A 70 0.14 37.71 28.84
N SER A 71 0.76 38.55 29.68
CA SER A 71 1.25 38.22 31.01
C SER A 71 0.08 38.25 31.99
N GLY A 72 -0.37 37.06 32.38
CA GLY A 72 -1.36 36.83 33.43
C GLY A 72 -0.97 35.59 34.22
N SER A 73 -0.25 35.79 35.31
CA SER A 73 0.25 34.76 36.22
C SER A 73 -0.90 34.14 37.01
N ASP A 74 -1.27 32.91 36.67
CA ASP A 74 -2.02 32.00 37.54
C ASP A 74 -1.34 30.61 37.46
N GLU A 75 -0.34 30.40 38.32
CA GLU A 75 0.38 29.14 38.50
C GLU A 75 -0.56 28.08 39.08
N SER A 76 -1.33 27.45 38.21
CA SER A 76 -2.06 26.22 38.54
C SER A 76 -1.62 25.13 37.57
N ASP A 77 -0.59 24.37 37.97
CA ASP A 77 -0.30 22.95 37.68
C ASP A 77 -0.92 22.32 36.40
N GLN A 78 -0.89 23.03 35.28
CA GLN A 78 -1.26 22.48 33.98
C GLN A 78 -0.07 21.70 33.47
N ALA A 79 -0.07 20.39 33.77
CA ALA A 79 0.80 19.43 33.13
C ALA A 79 0.75 19.66 31.61
N HIS A 80 1.88 20.09 31.04
CA HIS A 80 1.97 20.36 29.62
C HIS A 80 1.78 19.04 28.86
N PRO A 81 0.74 18.90 28.02
CA PRO A 81 0.46 17.65 27.30
C PRO A 81 1.62 17.21 26.39
N ASP A 82 2.48 18.15 25.99
CA ASP A 82 3.68 17.88 25.20
C ASP A 82 4.76 17.11 25.97
N ALA A 83 4.87 17.31 27.30
CA ALA A 83 5.85 16.61 28.12
C ALA A 83 5.52 15.11 28.24
N ASP A 84 4.24 14.79 28.36
CA ASP A 84 3.76 13.41 28.40
C ASP A 84 3.94 12.72 27.04
N ARG A 85 3.70 13.45 25.94
CA ARG A 85 3.92 12.93 24.58
C ARG A 85 5.38 12.54 24.33
N ALA A 86 6.32 13.43 24.63
CA ALA A 86 7.74 13.18 24.41
C ALA A 86 8.22 11.94 25.18
N LYS A 87 7.73 11.76 26.41
CA LYS A 87 8.02 10.59 27.24
C LYS A 87 7.48 9.29 26.62
N LEU A 88 6.26 9.30 26.06
CA LEU A 88 5.68 8.14 25.38
C LEU A 88 6.43 7.79 24.09
N GLU A 89 6.86 8.78 23.31
CA GLU A 89 7.64 8.55 22.09
C GLU A 89 9.03 7.96 22.40
N GLU A 90 9.69 8.44 23.45
CA GLU A 90 10.96 7.89 23.96
C GLU A 90 10.79 6.47 24.49
N GLU A 91 9.78 6.22 25.31
CA GLU A 91 9.46 4.88 25.83
C GLU A 91 9.18 3.90 24.69
N LEU A 92 8.38 4.30 23.70
CA LEU A 92 8.09 3.49 22.53
C LEU A 92 9.34 3.20 21.69
N PHE A 93 10.23 4.18 21.52
CA PHE A 93 11.48 3.99 20.80
C PHE A 93 12.37 2.92 21.48
N HIS A 94 12.58 3.04 22.79
CA HIS A 94 13.38 2.08 23.56
C HIS A 94 12.76 0.69 23.58
N LEU A 95 11.42 0.61 23.59
CA LEU A 95 10.71 -0.65 23.51
C LEU A 95 10.96 -1.38 22.17
N LEU A 96 11.00 -0.63 21.07
CA LEU A 96 11.24 -1.17 19.73
C LEU A 96 12.73 -1.48 19.49
N ASP A 97 13.66 -0.70 20.05
CA ASP A 97 15.12 -0.92 19.96
C ASP A 97 15.60 -2.00 20.94
N GLN A 98 15.10 -3.22 20.74
CA GLN A 98 15.49 -4.37 21.57
C GLN A 98 16.99 -4.70 21.49
N SER A 99 17.66 -4.25 20.43
CA SER A 99 19.09 -4.40 20.20
C SER A 99 19.94 -3.39 20.98
N GLY A 100 19.38 -2.24 21.37
CA GLY A 100 20.12 -1.13 21.97
C GLY A 100 21.10 -0.46 21.01
N GLU A 101 20.86 -0.53 19.69
CA GLU A 101 21.73 0.07 18.67
C GLU A 101 21.46 1.57 18.49
N GLY A 102 20.39 2.10 19.08
CA GLY A 102 19.92 3.47 18.88
C GLY A 102 19.29 3.70 17.50
N MET A 103 18.94 2.64 16.78
CA MET A 103 18.39 2.70 15.42
C MET A 103 17.31 1.64 15.21
N LEU A 104 16.13 2.06 14.75
CA LEU A 104 15.03 1.16 14.45
C LEU A 104 15.08 0.74 12.98
N ARG A 105 15.39 -0.54 12.75
CA ARG A 105 15.33 -1.17 11.43
C ARG A 105 13.95 -1.75 11.14
N SER A 106 13.80 -2.34 9.96
CA SER A 106 12.54 -2.94 9.49
C SER A 106 11.89 -3.86 10.52
N GLU A 107 12.62 -4.85 11.07
CA GLU A 107 12.06 -5.81 12.02
C GLU A 107 11.53 -5.14 13.30
N ALA A 108 12.24 -4.14 13.81
CA ALA A 108 11.79 -3.37 14.97
C ALA A 108 10.49 -2.61 14.67
N LEU A 109 10.44 -1.85 13.57
CA LEU A 109 9.25 -1.08 13.20
C LEU A 109 8.06 -1.95 12.75
N HIS A 110 8.27 -3.22 12.40
CA HIS A 110 7.17 -4.14 12.08
C HIS A 110 6.24 -4.31 13.27
N HIS A 111 6.77 -4.37 14.49
CA HIS A 111 5.95 -4.50 15.70
C HIS A 111 5.00 -3.30 15.87
N LEU A 112 5.48 -2.09 15.58
CA LEU A 112 4.65 -0.90 15.57
C LEU A 112 3.57 -0.99 14.48
N ALA A 113 3.93 -1.42 13.27
CA ALA A 113 2.98 -1.59 12.18
C ALA A 113 1.85 -2.57 12.55
N VAL A 114 2.20 -3.72 13.13
CA VAL A 114 1.25 -4.74 13.57
C VAL A 114 0.31 -4.18 14.65
N ALA A 115 0.85 -3.42 15.61
CA ALA A 115 0.04 -2.75 16.63
C ALA A 115 -0.92 -1.70 16.04
N CYS A 116 -0.53 -1.06 14.93
CA CYS A 116 -1.40 -0.16 14.15
C CYS A 116 -2.35 -0.89 13.18
N GLY A 117 -2.47 -2.23 13.29
CA GLY A 117 -3.41 -3.03 12.51
C GLY A 117 -2.85 -3.61 11.21
N PHE A 118 -1.54 -3.56 10.99
CA PHE A 118 -0.91 -4.25 9.86
C PHE A 118 -0.92 -5.77 10.08
N GLN A 119 -1.72 -6.49 9.30
CA GLN A 119 -1.91 -7.94 9.48
C GLN A 119 -0.98 -8.81 8.60
N GLN A 120 -0.11 -8.19 7.81
CA GLN A 120 0.76 -8.93 6.91
C GLN A 120 2.11 -9.29 7.58
N GLY A 121 2.75 -10.37 7.13
CA GLY A 121 4.01 -10.84 7.70
C GLY A 121 5.22 -9.94 7.41
N LEU A 122 6.36 -10.23 8.05
CA LEU A 122 7.60 -9.44 7.95
C LEU A 122 8.05 -9.14 6.51
N VAL A 123 7.91 -10.12 5.61
CA VAL A 123 8.27 -9.97 4.18
C VAL A 123 7.47 -8.85 3.52
N LYS A 124 6.19 -8.71 3.87
CA LYS A 124 5.30 -7.67 3.33
C LYS A 124 5.57 -6.31 3.93
N TRP A 125 6.08 -6.31 5.15
CA TRP A 125 6.43 -5.10 5.86
C TRP A 125 7.73 -4.46 5.32
N GLU A 126 8.68 -5.26 4.83
CA GLU A 126 9.92 -4.72 4.28
C GLU A 126 9.69 -3.66 3.19
N ASP A 127 8.70 -3.89 2.32
CA ASP A 127 8.33 -2.93 1.27
C ASP A 127 7.77 -1.62 1.85
N GLU A 128 6.94 -1.74 2.88
CA GLU A 128 6.38 -0.60 3.62
C GLU A 128 7.48 0.21 4.28
N TYR A 129 8.40 -0.50 4.92
CA TYR A 129 9.55 0.09 5.58
C TYR A 129 10.44 0.84 4.58
N GLN A 130 10.72 0.27 3.40
CA GLN A 130 11.48 0.99 2.36
C GLN A 130 10.74 2.23 1.84
N ALA A 131 9.42 2.13 1.64
CA ALA A 131 8.60 3.28 1.25
C ALA A 131 8.61 4.37 2.32
N LEU A 132 8.57 3.97 3.59
CA LEU A 132 8.65 4.85 4.75
C LEU A 132 10.01 5.54 4.85
N CYS A 133 11.11 4.80 4.72
CA CYS A 133 12.47 5.33 4.64
C CYS A 133 12.59 6.38 3.54
N LYS A 134 12.09 6.09 2.33
CA LYS A 134 12.09 7.04 1.22
C LYS A 134 11.24 8.29 1.48
N LEU A 135 10.11 8.14 2.16
CA LEU A 135 9.24 9.25 2.53
C LEU A 135 9.91 10.18 3.55
N CYS A 136 10.67 9.62 4.48
CA CYS A 136 11.37 10.36 5.54
C CYS A 136 12.80 10.80 5.16
N GLY A 137 13.31 10.35 4.00
CA GLY A 137 14.69 10.64 3.59
C GLY A 137 15.74 9.85 4.37
N THR A 138 15.35 8.72 4.94
CA THR A 138 16.20 7.81 5.73
C THR A 138 16.69 6.65 4.85
N SER A 139 17.91 6.15 5.08
CA SER A 139 18.40 4.94 4.40
C SER A 139 17.84 3.69 5.09
N PRO A 140 17.30 2.70 4.35
CA PRO A 140 16.79 1.45 4.93
C PRO A 140 17.82 0.72 5.81
N ASP A 141 19.09 0.73 5.38
CA ASP A 141 20.20 0.08 6.09
C ASP A 141 20.60 0.80 7.37
N ALA A 142 20.41 2.13 7.42
CA ALA A 142 20.74 2.94 8.57
C ALA A 142 19.64 2.86 9.66
N GLY A 143 18.38 2.71 9.26
CA GLY A 143 17.26 2.74 10.19
C GLY A 143 16.90 4.13 10.70
N PHE A 144 15.84 4.19 11.50
CA PHE A 144 15.34 5.42 12.10
C PHE A 144 16.01 5.65 13.45
N GLN A 145 16.74 6.75 13.58
CA GLN A 145 17.21 7.22 14.89
C GLN A 145 16.04 7.81 15.69
N GLN A 146 16.22 7.99 16.99
CA GLN A 146 15.18 8.49 17.89
C GLN A 146 14.56 9.81 17.41
N MET A 147 15.38 10.76 16.95
CA MET A 147 14.88 12.04 16.43
C MET A 147 14.03 11.88 15.16
N ASP A 148 14.39 10.96 14.28
CA ASP A 148 13.64 10.73 13.04
C ASP A 148 12.35 9.95 13.32
N PHE A 149 12.38 9.05 14.30
CA PHE A 149 11.20 8.34 14.79
C PHE A 149 10.18 9.30 15.45
N VAL A 150 10.64 10.23 16.29
CA VAL A 150 9.78 11.26 16.88
C VAL A 150 9.12 12.10 15.78
N LYS A 151 9.90 12.55 14.77
CA LYS A 151 9.34 13.28 13.61
C LYS A 151 8.32 12.45 12.83
N LEU A 152 8.57 11.15 12.69
CA LEU A 152 7.68 10.22 12.00
C LEU A 152 6.29 10.14 12.66
N LEU A 153 6.24 10.14 13.99
CA LEU A 153 5.00 10.03 14.77
C LEU A 153 4.31 11.38 15.02
N SER A 154 5.08 12.47 15.06
CA SER A 154 4.58 13.82 15.35
C SER A 154 4.11 14.59 14.10
N ASN A 155 4.45 14.14 12.89
CA ASN A 155 4.09 14.87 11.68
C ASN A 155 2.71 14.46 11.14
N GLU A 156 1.69 15.29 11.39
CA GLU A 156 0.30 15.11 10.92
C GLU A 156 0.16 14.95 9.38
N ALA A 157 1.15 15.38 8.61
CA ALA A 157 1.14 15.19 7.15
C ALA A 157 1.55 13.77 6.73
N LEU A 158 2.12 12.97 7.65
CA LEU A 158 2.55 11.60 7.40
C LEU A 158 1.45 10.61 7.79
N PRO A 159 1.33 9.49 7.06
CA PRO A 159 0.39 8.42 7.39
C PRO A 159 0.72 7.70 8.72
N THR A 160 1.90 7.98 9.29
CA THR A 160 2.40 7.44 10.56
C THR A 160 2.14 8.35 11.75
N TYR A 161 1.47 9.49 11.54
CA TYR A 161 1.06 10.33 12.65
C TYR A 161 0.25 9.52 13.66
N CYS A 162 0.57 9.70 14.94
CA CYS A 162 -0.12 9.05 16.04
C CYS A 162 -0.42 10.09 17.12
N ALA A 163 -1.69 10.23 17.49
CA ALA A 163 -2.09 11.14 18.56
C ALA A 163 -1.54 10.67 19.92
N THR A 164 -1.44 11.57 20.90
CA THR A 164 -0.85 11.26 22.21
C THR A 164 -1.64 10.18 22.95
N GLU A 165 -2.96 10.20 22.84
CA GLU A 165 -3.85 9.21 23.42
C GLU A 165 -3.65 7.84 22.76
N GLU A 166 -3.44 7.81 21.43
CA GLU A 166 -3.16 6.58 20.69
C GLU A 166 -1.78 6.00 21.08
N LEU A 167 -0.76 6.85 21.27
CA LEU A 167 0.56 6.42 21.74
C LEU A 167 0.49 5.75 23.11
N ALA A 168 -0.29 6.30 24.05
CA ALA A 168 -0.49 5.73 25.38
C ALA A 168 -1.10 4.31 25.33
N HIS A 169 -1.91 4.02 24.31
CA HIS A 169 -2.44 2.68 24.07
C HIS A 169 -1.49 1.76 23.28
N LEU A 170 -0.68 2.32 22.38
CA LEU A 170 0.24 1.54 21.55
C LEU A 170 1.40 0.94 22.35
N VAL A 171 1.98 1.67 23.30
CA VAL A 171 3.11 1.20 24.12
C VAL A 171 2.84 -0.17 24.77
N PRO A 172 1.78 -0.36 25.57
CA PRO A 172 1.50 -1.65 26.20
C PRO A 172 1.16 -2.75 25.17
N ASN A 173 0.50 -2.41 24.05
CA ASN A 173 0.18 -3.38 23.00
C ASN A 173 1.44 -3.92 22.31
N ILE A 174 2.38 -3.03 21.99
CA ILE A 174 3.67 -3.39 21.37
C ILE A 174 4.50 -4.22 22.34
N GLN A 175 4.50 -3.88 23.63
CA GLN A 175 5.20 -4.65 24.65
C GLN A 175 4.67 -6.09 24.73
N GLN A 176 3.36 -6.27 24.67
CA GLN A 176 2.73 -7.60 24.63
C GLN A 176 3.10 -8.38 23.36
N LEU A 177 3.06 -7.74 22.18
CA LEU A 177 3.45 -8.36 20.91
C LEU A 177 4.91 -8.84 20.93
N ILE A 178 5.81 -8.01 21.43
CA ILE A 178 7.24 -8.34 21.56
C ILE A 178 7.44 -9.55 22.47
N ASN A 179 6.76 -9.57 23.62
CA ASN A 179 6.87 -10.68 24.57
C ASN A 179 6.33 -11.99 23.97
N ALA A 180 5.18 -11.93 23.28
CA ALA A 180 4.61 -13.08 22.59
C ALA A 180 5.56 -13.63 21.50
N HIS A 181 6.22 -12.76 20.73
CA HIS A 181 7.22 -13.18 19.75
C HIS A 181 8.47 -13.79 20.41
N LYS A 182 8.95 -13.27 21.54
CA LYS A 182 10.06 -13.85 22.30
C LYS A 182 9.73 -15.26 22.78
N GLU A 183 8.54 -15.45 23.37
CA GLU A 183 8.07 -16.77 23.82
C GLU A 183 7.94 -17.76 22.66
N GLN A 184 7.39 -17.33 21.52
CA GLN A 184 7.32 -18.17 20.31
C GLN A 184 8.71 -18.54 19.77
N LYS A 185 9.67 -17.62 19.82
CA LYS A 185 11.05 -17.87 19.35
C LYS A 185 11.79 -18.84 20.27
N GLU A 186 11.55 -18.80 21.58
CA GLU A 186 12.13 -19.72 22.56
C GLU A 186 11.49 -21.12 22.51
N GLN A 187 10.18 -21.21 22.23
CA GLN A 187 9.48 -22.49 22.10
C GLN A 187 9.60 -23.11 20.70
N ALA A 188 9.98 -22.33 19.68
CA ALA A 188 10.24 -22.85 18.36
C ALA A 188 11.58 -23.64 18.36
N PRO A 189 11.59 -24.92 17.96
CA PRO A 189 12.82 -25.71 17.86
C PRO A 189 13.71 -25.15 16.72
N GLY A 190 14.54 -24.16 17.04
CA GLY A 190 15.60 -23.58 16.22
C GLY A 190 15.15 -22.90 14.91
N PRO A 191 15.85 -21.88 14.42
CA PRO A 191 15.58 -21.29 13.11
C PRO A 191 15.74 -22.37 12.05
N ARG A 192 14.64 -22.74 11.38
CA ARG A 192 14.66 -23.66 10.24
C ARG A 192 15.14 -22.90 9.00
N GLU A 193 16.38 -22.40 9.05
CA GLU A 193 17.12 -21.98 7.86
C GLU A 193 17.16 -23.17 6.91
N GLY A 194 16.39 -23.06 5.83
CA GLY A 194 16.13 -24.18 4.95
C GLY A 194 15.37 -25.28 5.68
N ARG A 195 14.04 -25.27 5.55
CA ARG A 195 13.32 -26.55 5.46
C ARG A 195 13.77 -27.22 4.14
N ARG A 196 15.05 -27.62 4.08
CA ARG A 196 15.61 -28.46 3.02
C ARG A 196 14.66 -29.63 2.97
N PHE A 197 13.99 -29.79 1.84
CA PHE A 197 13.21 -30.97 1.57
C PHE A 197 14.11 -32.18 1.85
N LYS A 198 13.84 -32.82 3.00
CA LYS A 198 14.64 -33.94 3.53
C LYS A 198 14.45 -35.14 2.65
N GLU A 199 13.28 -35.23 2.02
CA GLU A 199 12.92 -36.25 1.07
C GLU A 199 12.55 -35.63 -0.28
N ARG A 200 12.70 -36.42 -1.33
CA ARG A 200 12.32 -36.04 -2.70
C ARG A 200 10.82 -35.79 -2.80
N SER A 201 10.02 -36.67 -2.19
CA SER A 201 8.57 -36.60 -2.06
C SER A 201 8.09 -35.24 -1.54
N ASP A 202 8.76 -34.69 -0.52
CA ASP A 202 8.39 -33.39 0.03
C ASP A 202 8.55 -32.25 -0.98
N ALA A 203 9.65 -32.26 -1.75
CA ALA A 203 9.92 -31.25 -2.78
C ALA A 203 8.89 -31.33 -3.90
N VAL A 204 8.64 -32.55 -4.42
CA VAL A 204 7.66 -32.77 -5.48
C VAL A 204 6.26 -32.37 -5.03
N LYS A 205 5.86 -32.76 -3.82
CA LYS A 205 4.56 -32.38 -3.24
C LYS A 205 4.41 -30.88 -3.06
N PHE A 206 5.48 -30.19 -2.66
CA PHE A 206 5.47 -28.73 -2.58
C PHE A 206 5.31 -28.09 -3.96
N ILE A 207 6.05 -28.57 -4.97
CA ILE A 207 5.97 -28.07 -6.35
C ILE A 207 4.57 -28.30 -6.91
N PHE A 208 4.04 -29.52 -6.80
CA PHE A 208 2.70 -29.89 -7.27
C PHE A 208 1.63 -28.95 -6.72
N LYS A 209 1.54 -28.83 -5.39
CA LYS A 209 0.62 -27.91 -4.71
C LYS A 209 0.85 -26.45 -5.05
N SER A 210 2.03 -26.12 -5.57
CA SER A 210 2.34 -24.76 -5.95
C SER A 210 1.92 -24.42 -7.38
N MET A 211 1.83 -25.42 -8.25
CA MET A 211 1.37 -25.32 -9.62
C MET A 211 -0.16 -25.44 -9.72
N ASP A 212 -0.75 -26.31 -8.91
CA ASP A 212 -2.20 -26.51 -8.74
C ASP A 212 -2.84 -25.24 -8.15
N THR A 213 -3.24 -24.34 -9.06
CA THR A 213 -3.68 -22.98 -8.70
C THR A 213 -5.14 -22.88 -8.37
N ASP A 214 -5.98 -23.75 -8.95
CA ASP A 214 -7.40 -23.85 -8.61
C ASP A 214 -7.67 -24.87 -7.47
N SER A 215 -6.64 -25.62 -7.05
CA SER A 215 -6.72 -26.60 -5.96
C SER A 215 -7.68 -27.75 -6.25
N ASP A 216 -7.83 -28.12 -7.52
CA ASP A 216 -8.68 -29.24 -7.96
C ASP A 216 -7.99 -30.61 -7.79
N GLY A 217 -6.68 -30.60 -7.49
CA GLY A 217 -5.85 -31.79 -7.30
C GLY A 217 -5.30 -32.39 -8.59
N PHE A 218 -5.42 -31.68 -9.72
CA PHE A 218 -4.88 -32.03 -11.03
C PHE A 218 -4.06 -30.85 -11.57
N LEU A 219 -3.11 -31.13 -12.46
CA LEU A 219 -2.35 -30.09 -13.16
C LEU A 219 -2.79 -30.06 -14.61
N SER A 220 -3.54 -29.02 -14.96
CA SER A 220 -3.92 -28.71 -16.34
C SER A 220 -2.67 -28.43 -17.19
N GLY A 221 -2.81 -28.45 -18.53
CA GLY A 221 -1.71 -28.07 -19.43
C GLY A 221 -1.14 -26.68 -19.14
N SER A 222 -1.99 -25.74 -18.72
CA SER A 222 -1.59 -24.38 -18.35
C SER A 222 -0.76 -24.31 -17.06
N GLU A 223 -1.06 -25.17 -16.08
CA GLU A 223 -0.33 -25.22 -14.81
C GLU A 223 0.97 -25.99 -14.97
N MET A 224 0.96 -27.06 -15.76
CA MET A 224 2.15 -27.79 -16.18
C MET A 224 3.10 -26.92 -17.02
N CYS A 225 2.59 -25.98 -17.81
CA CYS A 225 3.40 -25.03 -18.56
C CYS A 225 4.29 -24.19 -17.64
N ARG A 226 3.76 -23.73 -16.52
CA ARG A 226 4.55 -22.99 -15.51
C ARG A 226 5.67 -23.82 -14.92
N PHE A 227 5.44 -25.12 -14.74
CA PHE A 227 6.48 -26.05 -14.31
C PHE A 227 7.54 -26.23 -15.40
N ALA A 228 7.12 -26.38 -16.65
CA ALA A 228 8.02 -26.49 -17.80
C ALA A 228 8.94 -25.27 -17.95
N GLU A 229 8.39 -24.05 -17.83
CA GLU A 229 9.17 -22.80 -17.81
C GLU A 229 10.24 -22.81 -16.70
N LEU A 230 9.92 -23.32 -15.51
CA LEU A 230 10.85 -23.40 -14.38
C LEU A 230 11.96 -24.44 -14.61
N CYS A 231 11.69 -25.44 -15.45
CA CYS A 231 12.65 -26.42 -15.93
C CYS A 231 13.45 -25.92 -17.15
N GLY A 232 13.12 -24.73 -17.69
CA GLY A 232 13.80 -24.13 -18.83
C GLY A 232 13.31 -24.61 -20.21
N PHE A 233 12.11 -25.21 -20.27
CA PHE A 233 11.43 -25.48 -21.54
C PHE A 233 10.85 -24.16 -22.10
N ASP A 234 10.73 -24.10 -23.43
CA ASP A 234 10.31 -22.92 -24.19
C ASP A 234 8.88 -23.07 -24.76
N ASP A 235 8.55 -22.22 -25.74
CA ASP A 235 7.19 -21.87 -26.17
C ASP A 235 6.40 -23.02 -26.85
N GLU A 236 7.01 -24.19 -27.05
CA GLU A 236 6.36 -25.36 -27.69
C GLU A 236 5.74 -26.35 -26.68
N TRP A 237 5.62 -25.96 -25.40
CA TRP A 237 5.14 -26.84 -24.32
C TRP A 237 3.78 -27.52 -24.59
N GLN A 238 2.86 -26.87 -25.29
CA GLN A 238 1.52 -27.43 -25.51
C GLN A 238 1.56 -28.75 -26.29
N VAL A 239 2.43 -28.85 -27.31
CA VAL A 239 2.60 -30.07 -28.11
C VAL A 239 3.24 -31.17 -27.26
N GLU A 240 4.27 -30.81 -26.51
CA GLU A 240 4.95 -31.73 -25.57
C GLU A 240 4.01 -32.25 -24.48
N TYR A 241 3.10 -31.41 -23.99
CA TYR A 241 2.09 -31.81 -23.01
C TYR A 241 1.12 -32.86 -23.58
N GLU A 242 0.69 -32.71 -24.83
CA GLU A 242 -0.18 -33.69 -25.49
C GLU A 242 0.52 -35.03 -25.68
N VAL A 243 1.76 -35.02 -26.18
CA VAL A 243 2.60 -36.22 -26.34
C VAL A 243 2.86 -36.89 -24.99
N MET A 244 3.16 -36.10 -23.96
CA MET A 244 3.35 -36.59 -22.60
C MET A 244 2.08 -37.25 -22.06
N CYS A 245 0.91 -36.64 -22.27
CA CYS A 245 -0.36 -37.20 -21.83
C CYS A 245 -0.67 -38.52 -22.53
N GLU A 246 -0.43 -38.61 -23.84
CA GLU A 246 -0.61 -39.85 -24.61
C GLU A 246 0.34 -40.95 -24.11
N HIS A 247 1.62 -40.64 -23.91
CA HIS A 247 2.62 -41.62 -23.47
C HIS A 247 2.36 -42.14 -22.05
N MET A 248 1.88 -41.27 -21.16
CA MET A 248 1.66 -41.59 -19.74
C MET A 248 0.24 -42.09 -19.43
N ALA A 249 -0.63 -42.12 -20.45
CA ALA A 249 -2.06 -42.39 -20.34
C ALA A 249 -2.79 -41.41 -19.39
N ILE A 250 -2.38 -40.14 -19.39
CA ILE A 250 -3.01 -39.05 -18.63
C ILE A 250 -4.15 -38.48 -19.48
N ASN A 251 -5.31 -38.27 -18.87
CA ASN A 251 -6.41 -37.60 -19.55
C ASN A 251 -6.09 -36.09 -19.65
N LYS A 252 -5.79 -35.61 -20.86
CA LYS A 252 -5.42 -34.22 -21.13
C LYS A 252 -6.48 -33.19 -20.69
N ASP A 253 -7.76 -33.55 -20.69
CA ASP A 253 -8.85 -32.64 -20.31
C ASP A 253 -8.97 -32.52 -18.79
N ARG A 254 -8.51 -33.54 -18.06
CA ARG A 254 -8.52 -33.57 -16.59
C ARG A 254 -7.21 -33.07 -15.99
N GLY A 255 -6.09 -33.30 -16.65
CA GLY A 255 -4.75 -32.99 -16.14
C GLY A 255 -4.09 -34.13 -15.37
N ALA A 256 -2.84 -33.89 -14.95
CA ALA A 256 -2.02 -34.85 -14.23
C ALA A 256 -2.26 -34.76 -12.72
N ASP A 257 -2.60 -35.86 -12.06
CA ASP A 257 -2.67 -35.87 -10.59
C ASP A 257 -1.27 -35.91 -9.94
N PHE A 258 -1.23 -35.97 -8.60
CA PHE A 258 0.03 -36.00 -7.88
C PHE A 258 0.89 -37.24 -8.21
N ASP A 259 0.27 -38.41 -8.38
CA ASP A 259 1.01 -39.64 -8.64
C ASP A 259 1.57 -39.65 -10.06
N ASP A 260 0.80 -39.14 -11.02
CA ASP A 260 1.25 -38.90 -12.40
C ASP A 260 2.41 -37.92 -12.46
N PHE A 261 2.29 -36.77 -11.79
CA PHE A 261 3.36 -35.78 -11.72
C PHE A 261 4.60 -36.33 -11.00
N TYR A 262 4.43 -37.05 -9.89
CA TYR A 262 5.53 -37.66 -9.15
C TYR A 262 6.29 -38.68 -9.98
N ARG A 263 5.55 -39.53 -10.72
CA ARG A 263 6.10 -40.51 -11.66
C ARG A 263 6.87 -39.80 -12.78
N LEU A 264 6.26 -38.77 -13.38
CA LEU A 264 6.84 -37.99 -14.47
C LEU A 264 8.20 -37.39 -14.09
N VAL A 265 8.32 -36.74 -12.92
CA VAL A 265 9.56 -36.08 -12.52
C VAL A 265 10.59 -37.05 -11.94
N SER A 266 10.18 -38.24 -11.51
CA SER A 266 11.05 -39.23 -10.82
C SER A 266 11.57 -40.36 -11.69
N ASP A 267 10.91 -40.67 -12.82
CA ASP A 267 11.39 -41.69 -13.74
C ASP A 267 12.59 -41.15 -14.55
N ARG A 268 13.74 -41.81 -14.44
CA ARG A 268 14.98 -41.46 -15.17
C ARG A 268 14.84 -41.60 -16.69
N LYS A 269 13.83 -42.31 -17.17
CA LYS A 269 13.53 -42.45 -18.60
C LYS A 269 12.61 -41.35 -19.11
N SER A 270 11.97 -40.59 -18.22
CA SER A 270 11.14 -39.45 -18.57
C SER A 270 12.01 -38.30 -19.07
N HIS A 271 11.56 -37.62 -20.12
CA HIS A 271 12.18 -36.38 -20.61
C HIS A 271 12.11 -35.23 -19.58
N VAL A 272 11.25 -35.36 -18.57
CA VAL A 272 11.03 -34.38 -17.51
C VAL A 272 11.61 -34.86 -16.18
N PHE A 273 12.57 -35.80 -16.20
CA PHE A 273 13.26 -36.24 -15.00
C PHE A 273 13.98 -35.05 -14.33
N CYS A 274 13.69 -34.81 -13.06
CA CYS A 274 14.41 -33.83 -12.25
C CYS A 274 15.25 -34.53 -11.18
N THR A 275 16.52 -34.21 -11.08
CA THR A 275 17.39 -34.52 -9.95
C THR A 275 16.88 -33.87 -8.66
N ARG A 276 17.45 -34.28 -7.52
CA ARG A 276 17.06 -33.71 -6.22
C ARG A 276 17.44 -32.23 -6.12
N GLU A 277 18.56 -31.88 -6.73
CA GLU A 277 19.11 -30.52 -6.79
C GLU A 277 18.23 -29.63 -7.66
N GLU A 278 17.76 -30.12 -8.81
CA GLU A 278 16.81 -29.40 -9.67
C GLU A 278 15.47 -29.19 -8.97
N LEU A 279 14.89 -30.21 -8.35
CA LEU A 279 13.63 -30.04 -7.59
C LEU A 279 13.78 -29.00 -6.46
N ARG A 280 14.93 -28.96 -5.79
CA ARG A 280 15.20 -27.92 -4.79
C ARG A 280 15.31 -26.54 -5.42
N SER A 281 16.00 -26.43 -6.55
CA SER A 281 16.12 -25.18 -7.31
C SER A 281 14.74 -24.66 -7.73
N ILE A 282 13.92 -25.52 -8.34
CA ILE A 282 12.55 -25.20 -8.76
C ILE A 282 11.71 -24.78 -7.56
N ALA A 283 11.76 -25.51 -6.45
CA ALA A 283 11.03 -25.15 -5.24
C ALA A 283 11.45 -23.78 -4.67
N SER A 284 12.76 -23.47 -4.69
CA SER A 284 13.26 -22.16 -4.30
C SER A 284 12.78 -21.05 -5.25
N GLN A 285 12.83 -21.28 -6.57
CA GLN A 285 12.33 -20.32 -7.56
C GLN A 285 10.83 -20.04 -7.39
N ILE A 286 10.03 -21.06 -7.10
CA ILE A 286 8.60 -20.91 -6.80
C ILE A 286 8.40 -20.04 -5.55
N GLN A 287 9.19 -20.26 -4.50
CA GLN A 287 9.12 -19.45 -3.28
C GLN A 287 9.47 -17.98 -3.55
N GLU A 288 10.53 -17.74 -4.32
CA GLU A 288 10.97 -16.40 -4.70
C GLU A 288 9.95 -15.69 -5.59
N ARG A 289 9.43 -16.34 -6.64
CA ARG A 289 8.38 -15.78 -7.50
C ARG A 289 7.12 -15.45 -6.70
N ARG A 290 6.71 -16.34 -5.78
CA ARG A 290 5.58 -16.08 -4.88
C ARG A 290 5.84 -14.89 -3.98
N ALA A 291 7.05 -14.78 -3.41
CA ALA A 291 7.43 -13.63 -2.62
C ALA A 291 7.31 -12.34 -3.45
N SER A 292 7.85 -12.29 -4.67
CA SER A 292 7.82 -11.12 -5.55
C SER A 292 6.41 -10.74 -6.04
N ILE A 293 5.55 -11.70 -6.39
CA ILE A 293 4.15 -11.39 -6.75
C ILE A 293 3.42 -10.81 -5.54
N SER A 294 3.65 -11.40 -4.37
CA SER A 294 3.08 -10.91 -3.13
C SER A 294 3.56 -9.47 -2.86
N GLU A 295 4.86 -9.20 -2.94
CA GLU A 295 5.48 -7.87 -2.84
C GLU A 295 4.73 -6.83 -3.71
N LYS A 296 4.61 -7.10 -5.02
CA LYS A 296 3.90 -6.21 -5.97
C LYS A 296 2.43 -5.99 -5.61
N GLN A 297 1.72 -7.03 -5.20
CA GLN A 297 0.31 -6.91 -4.80
C GLN A 297 0.13 -6.10 -3.51
N ALA A 298 1.08 -6.18 -2.58
CA ALA A 298 1.06 -5.34 -1.39
C ALA A 298 1.28 -3.88 -1.75
N ALA A 299 2.30 -3.56 -2.54
CA ALA A 299 2.54 -2.21 -3.04
C ALA A 299 1.29 -1.56 -3.65
N ILE A 300 0.51 -2.32 -4.43
CA ILE A 300 -0.75 -1.84 -5.02
C ILE A 300 -1.79 -1.52 -3.95
N ARG A 301 -1.97 -2.39 -2.94
CA ARG A 301 -2.94 -2.18 -1.84
C ARG A 301 -2.59 -0.96 -1.01
N ILE A 302 -1.31 -0.75 -0.74
CA ILE A 302 -0.79 0.38 0.03
C ILE A 302 -1.07 1.68 -0.71
N GLN A 303 -0.74 1.74 -1.99
CA GLN A 303 -1.03 2.90 -2.83
C GLN A 303 -2.54 3.18 -2.87
N ALA A 304 -3.38 2.14 -2.89
CA ALA A 304 -4.83 2.29 -2.83
C ALA A 304 -5.30 2.85 -1.48
N LEU A 305 -4.77 2.35 -0.36
CA LEU A 305 -5.12 2.82 0.99
C LEU A 305 -4.67 4.27 1.23
N ALA A 306 -3.44 4.61 0.87
CA ALA A 306 -2.90 5.97 0.98
C ALA A 306 -3.73 6.96 0.16
N ARG A 307 -4.11 6.59 -1.08
CA ARG A 307 -5.02 7.40 -1.91
C ARG A 307 -6.40 7.54 -1.28
N GLY A 308 -6.94 6.45 -0.71
CA GLY A 308 -8.23 6.48 -0.02
C GLY A 308 -8.24 7.40 1.20
N ASN A 309 -7.20 7.36 2.02
CA ASN A 309 -7.05 8.25 3.19
C ASN A 309 -6.97 9.72 2.78
N LEU A 310 -6.17 10.03 1.76
CA LEU A 310 -6.05 11.40 1.26
C LEU A 310 -7.38 11.96 0.78
N VAL A 311 -8.17 11.17 0.05
CA VAL A 311 -9.50 11.57 -0.43
C VAL A 311 -10.45 11.79 0.75
N ARG A 312 -10.44 10.92 1.77
CA ARG A 312 -11.28 11.09 2.98
C ARG A 312 -10.94 12.35 3.74
N HIS A 313 -9.66 12.65 3.96
CA HIS A 313 -9.24 13.90 4.60
C HIS A 313 -9.64 15.14 3.80
N GLN A 314 -9.52 15.09 2.47
CA GLN A 314 -9.97 16.19 1.61
C GLN A 314 -11.48 16.41 1.74
N LEU A 315 -12.27 15.33 1.80
CA LEU A 315 -13.72 15.42 1.95
C LEU A 315 -14.12 15.96 3.33
N GLN A 316 -13.50 15.47 4.41
CA GLN A 316 -13.75 15.97 5.77
C GLN A 316 -13.44 17.47 5.89
N ARG A 317 -12.34 17.94 5.28
CA ARG A 317 -12.01 19.37 5.24
C ARG A 317 -13.06 20.19 4.50
N GLN A 318 -13.61 19.68 3.40
CA GLN A 318 -14.69 20.35 2.68
C GLN A 318 -15.95 20.48 3.55
N VAL A 319 -16.35 19.40 4.23
CA VAL A 319 -17.52 19.39 5.12
C VAL A 319 -17.34 20.36 6.31
N SER A 320 -16.16 20.37 6.94
CA SER A 320 -15.87 21.30 8.05
C SER A 320 -15.85 22.76 7.60
N THR A 321 -15.40 23.05 6.38
CA THR A 321 -15.38 24.42 5.84
C THR A 321 -16.80 24.93 5.54
N GLU A 322 -17.73 24.07 5.09
CA GLU A 322 -19.12 24.47 4.83
C GLU A 322 -19.92 24.73 6.12
N HIS A 323 -19.60 24.04 7.22
CA HIS A 323 -20.29 24.22 8.51
C HIS A 323 -19.73 25.38 9.34
N ALA A 324 -18.57 25.94 8.98
CA ALA A 324 -18.07 27.18 9.54
C ALA A 324 -18.89 28.37 9.00
N ILE A 325 -20.18 28.43 9.35
CA ILE A 325 -21.01 29.61 9.16
C ILE A 325 -20.37 30.72 9.99
N PRO A 326 -19.98 31.85 9.38
CA PRO A 326 -19.33 32.93 10.10
C PRO A 326 -20.29 33.47 11.16
N ALA A 327 -19.94 33.31 12.43
CA ALA A 327 -20.68 33.81 13.59
C ALA A 327 -20.74 35.35 13.68
N GLY A 328 -20.40 36.07 12.60
CA GLY A 328 -20.26 37.52 12.54
C GLY A 328 -21.45 38.30 12.01
N LEU A 329 -22.60 37.68 11.73
CA LEU A 329 -23.80 38.38 11.26
C LEU A 329 -25.00 38.24 12.23
N ASN A 330 -24.74 38.28 13.54
CA ASN A 330 -25.76 38.69 14.51
C ASN A 330 -25.80 40.23 14.63
N GLY A 331 -25.97 40.89 13.49
CA GLY A 331 -26.34 42.28 13.38
C GLY A 331 -27.83 42.42 13.11
N ARG A 332 -28.64 42.34 14.18
CA ARG A 332 -29.84 43.18 14.36
C ARG A 332 -30.83 43.21 13.18
N LEU A 333 -31.62 42.15 12.99
CA LEU A 333 -32.93 42.28 12.35
C LEU A 333 -34.00 41.61 13.21
N GLY A 334 -35.07 42.37 13.42
CA GLY A 334 -36.07 42.16 14.45
C GLY A 334 -36.83 40.85 14.37
N ARG A 335 -37.32 40.44 15.54
CA ARG A 335 -38.39 39.47 15.72
C ARG A 335 -39.53 39.74 14.75
N SER A 336 -39.73 38.85 13.78
CA SER A 336 -41.05 38.60 13.21
C SER A 336 -41.31 37.10 13.28
N ALA A 337 -42.41 36.76 13.93
CA ALA A 337 -42.81 35.39 14.25
C ALA A 337 -43.03 34.56 12.98
N PRO A 338 -42.62 33.28 12.97
CA PRO A 338 -42.91 32.40 11.85
C PRO A 338 -44.39 31.98 11.92
N LYS A 339 -45.17 32.45 10.94
CA LYS A 339 -46.47 31.85 10.62
C LYS A 339 -46.25 30.43 10.09
N HIS A 340 -47.04 29.53 10.65
CA HIS A 340 -47.45 28.24 10.09
C HIS A 340 -47.21 28.09 8.58
N VAL A 341 -46.43 27.09 8.19
CA VAL A 341 -46.41 26.55 6.83
C VAL A 341 -46.78 25.06 6.94
N PRO A 342 -47.64 24.54 6.06
CA PRO A 342 -48.38 23.33 6.31
C PRO A 342 -47.59 22.07 5.96
N HIS A 343 -48.00 21.02 6.65
CA HIS A 343 -47.71 19.61 6.45
C HIS A 343 -47.79 19.23 4.96
N ALA A 344 -46.63 19.03 4.32
CA ALA A 344 -46.55 18.50 2.97
C ALA A 344 -46.36 16.99 3.03
N GLN A 345 -47.26 16.31 2.33
CA GLN A 345 -47.49 14.88 2.33
C GLN A 345 -46.27 14.07 1.90
N GLN A 346 -46.05 12.99 2.65
CA GLN A 346 -45.19 11.86 2.39
C GLN A 346 -45.67 11.18 1.09
N LYS A 347 -44.97 11.45 -0.03
CA LYS A 347 -45.27 10.89 -1.34
C LYS A 347 -44.43 9.64 -1.58
N HIS A 348 -45.14 8.58 -1.95
CA HIS A 348 -44.72 7.22 -2.29
C HIS A 348 -43.25 6.96 -2.63
N ARG A 349 -42.70 5.99 -1.90
CA ARG A 349 -41.52 5.19 -2.21
C ARG A 349 -41.82 4.40 -3.50
N GLY A 350 -41.31 4.86 -4.63
CA GLY A 350 -41.34 4.11 -5.89
C GLY A 350 -40.32 2.97 -5.82
N SER A 351 -40.81 1.74 -6.03
CA SER A 351 -39.96 0.58 -6.31
C SER A 351 -39.18 0.84 -7.58
N VAL A 352 -37.85 0.86 -7.48
CA VAL A 352 -36.97 0.87 -8.64
C VAL A 352 -36.88 -0.58 -9.11
N GLU A 353 -37.58 -0.86 -10.21
CA GLU A 353 -37.51 -2.12 -10.94
C GLU A 353 -36.11 -2.25 -11.55
N ALA A 354 -35.45 -3.38 -11.30
CA ALA A 354 -34.12 -3.65 -11.81
C ALA A 354 -34.19 -3.84 -13.34
N PRO A 355 -33.24 -3.30 -14.12
CA PRO A 355 -33.21 -3.51 -15.56
C PRO A 355 -32.98 -4.99 -15.88
N ASP A 356 -33.76 -5.52 -16.82
CA ASP A 356 -33.63 -6.89 -17.31
C ASP A 356 -32.22 -7.16 -17.86
N PRO A 357 -31.66 -8.36 -17.62
CA PRO A 357 -30.36 -8.74 -18.16
C PRO A 357 -30.41 -8.80 -19.69
N PRO A 358 -29.30 -8.43 -20.37
CA PRO A 358 -29.23 -8.47 -21.82
C PRO A 358 -29.40 -9.90 -22.35
N PRO A 359 -30.04 -10.07 -23.52
CA PRO A 359 -30.24 -11.38 -24.12
C PRO A 359 -28.89 -12.05 -24.44
N ALA A 360 -28.83 -13.35 -24.18
CA ALA A 360 -27.65 -14.17 -24.47
C ALA A 360 -27.29 -14.08 -25.96
N PRO A 361 -25.99 -14.02 -26.31
CA PRO A 361 -25.56 -14.03 -27.70
C PRO A 361 -25.95 -15.35 -28.38
N PRO A 362 -26.29 -15.32 -29.68
CA PRO A 362 -26.69 -16.51 -30.42
C PRO A 362 -25.56 -17.53 -30.43
N GLU A 363 -25.91 -18.79 -30.18
CA GLU A 363 -25.01 -19.93 -30.24
C GLU A 363 -24.42 -20.04 -31.64
N SER A 364 -23.10 -19.88 -31.73
CA SER A 364 -22.34 -20.05 -32.96
C SER A 364 -22.37 -21.50 -33.39
N GLU A 365 -23.12 -21.80 -34.45
CA GLU A 365 -23.10 -23.08 -35.14
C GLU A 365 -21.66 -23.37 -35.61
N SER A 366 -21.12 -24.50 -35.16
CA SER A 366 -19.80 -24.99 -35.54
C SER A 366 -19.91 -25.66 -36.91
N GLU A 367 -19.31 -25.03 -37.92
CA GLU A 367 -19.13 -25.65 -39.22
C GLU A 367 -18.09 -26.78 -39.13
N ASP A 368 -18.61 -28.00 -39.17
CA ASP A 368 -17.88 -29.26 -39.38
C ASP A 368 -17.25 -29.24 -40.79
N SER A 369 -15.95 -28.97 -40.85
CA SER A 369 -15.13 -29.21 -42.05
C SER A 369 -14.37 -30.52 -41.89
N SER A 370 -15.10 -31.61 -42.08
CA SER A 370 -14.54 -32.88 -42.53
C SER A 370 -14.16 -32.77 -44.00
N SER A 371 -12.89 -33.03 -44.34
CA SER A 371 -12.47 -33.38 -45.70
C SER A 371 -11.12 -34.12 -45.70
N PRO A 372 -10.89 -34.95 -46.73
CA PRO A 372 -10.49 -36.35 -46.60
C PRO A 372 -8.99 -36.67 -46.71
#